data_AF-A0AAJ4D2V0-F1
#
_entry.id   AF-A0AAJ4D2V0-F1
#
_cell.length_a   1.000
_cell.length_b   1.000
_cell.length_c   1.000
_cell.angle_alpha   90.00
_cell.angle_beta   90.00
_cell.angle_gamma   90.00
#
_symmetry.space_group_name_H-M   'P 1'
#
loop_
_entity.id
_entity.type
_entity.pdbx_description
1 polymer ?
#
loop_
_entity_poly.entity_id
_entity_poly.type
_entity_poly.pdbx_seq_one_letter_code
_entity_poly.pdbx_strand_id
1 'polypeptide(L)'
;MNKKVLITLASMSLIFTAPIAQAKGEELETEINPKSKEVMLDWNDVGDRYEVYSEGKLVWKGTESNYIQKDLSPSSPQKYDIVAYKAGKKVDTINVDTRTLPEKQAAIKNVSDEEAPNPLQSDGYIDSTINDNVLTLKLRGNVQDDFDGKLEVYKDEKLLDDDAEETFVDEDVKPGEIYVYKFVALEKLSESEIEQVNKEFEKRGETIRFDQMKDYYFRPHEYIKAIKIPEQNEKVNSLAWEPPVGPHPNQTGIMYRTFIPDKLVPAKSIWSGLVGSDKFGGDNRSFSFSGGSHRTQVEAVARFTSSGSTTYFRKHVGLTKLYDKNGKFKKQKRASSKDITLQQGNKNKSQNYFLINHNAKVAFNDFGWVTPGITYTVGVVVYKNGRLTATGSRDQAPSHEMYAYIPYSDAMVPLFKANNKGFEYLAPPMPNARINVSI
;
A
#
# COMPACT_ATOMS: atom_id res chain seq x y z
N MET A 1 52.43 -20.56 37.97
CA MET A 1 52.33 -21.22 36.65
C MET A 1 51.16 -22.18 36.67
N ASN A 2 50.13 -22.16 35.82
CA ASN A 2 49.58 -21.20 34.87
C ASN A 2 48.09 -21.57 34.77
N LYS A 3 47.19 -20.61 35.00
CA LYS A 3 45.77 -20.75 34.67
C LYS A 3 45.66 -20.72 33.14
N LYS A 4 45.22 -21.81 32.51
CA LYS A 4 44.85 -21.78 31.10
C LYS A 4 43.39 -21.33 30.98
N VAL A 5 43.24 -20.13 30.44
CA VAL A 5 41.99 -19.52 30.00
C VAL A 5 41.49 -20.32 28.79
N LEU A 6 40.24 -20.78 28.86
CA LEU A 6 39.51 -21.34 27.72
C LEU A 6 38.99 -20.15 26.90
N ILE A 7 39.56 -19.90 25.73
CA ILE A 7 39.05 -18.93 24.76
C ILE A 7 38.06 -19.67 23.88
N THR A 8 36.77 -19.37 24.04
CA THR A 8 35.70 -19.78 23.14
C THR A 8 35.80 -18.95 21.87
N LEU A 9 36.32 -19.54 20.79
CA LEU A 9 36.21 -18.97 19.44
C LEU A 9 34.75 -19.11 19.00
N ALA A 10 34.02 -17.99 18.93
CA ALA A 10 32.76 -17.93 18.22
C ALA A 10 33.08 -17.99 16.71
N SER A 11 32.72 -19.10 16.05
CA SER A 11 32.81 -19.20 14.59
C SER A 11 31.73 -18.30 13.99
N MET A 12 32.14 -17.12 13.54
CA MET A 12 31.34 -16.25 12.72
C MET A 12 31.27 -16.89 11.34
N SER A 13 30.18 -17.62 11.09
CA SER A 13 29.89 -18.19 9.77
C SER A 13 29.65 -17.04 8.79
N LEU A 14 30.70 -16.63 8.07
CA LEU A 14 30.56 -15.88 6.83
C LEU A 14 29.83 -16.79 5.85
N ILE A 15 28.53 -16.57 5.67
CA ILE A 15 27.83 -17.01 4.48
C ILE A 15 28.33 -16.09 3.37
N PHE A 16 29.40 -16.51 2.70
CA PHE A 16 29.74 -15.97 1.39
C PHE A 16 28.62 -16.38 0.45
N THR A 17 27.70 -15.46 0.18
CA THR A 17 26.94 -15.49 -1.06
C THR A 17 27.97 -15.49 -2.20
N ALA A 18 27.87 -16.49 -3.07
CA ALA A 18 28.76 -16.61 -4.22
C ALA A 18 28.78 -15.27 -4.98
N PRO A 19 29.95 -14.77 -5.42
CA PRO A 19 29.96 -13.66 -6.35
C PRO A 19 29.27 -14.18 -7.61
N ILE A 20 28.12 -13.61 -7.93
CA ILE A 20 27.66 -13.60 -9.32
C ILE A 20 28.83 -12.98 -10.07
N ALA A 21 29.51 -13.78 -10.89
CA ALA A 21 30.43 -13.26 -11.87
C ALA A 21 29.58 -12.49 -12.89
N GLN A 22 29.20 -11.26 -12.51
CA GLN A 22 28.52 -10.33 -13.37
C GLN A 22 29.50 -10.03 -14.50
N ALA A 23 29.04 -10.21 -15.74
CA ALA A 23 29.60 -9.48 -16.85
C ALA A 23 29.75 -8.01 -16.41
N LYS A 24 30.85 -7.35 -16.81
CA LYS A 24 30.96 -5.89 -16.66
C LYS A 24 29.71 -5.27 -17.30
N GLY A 25 28.72 -4.91 -16.48
CA GLY A 25 27.45 -4.38 -16.94
C GLY A 25 27.71 -3.08 -17.67
N GLU A 26 27.15 -2.92 -18.87
CA GLU A 26 27.21 -1.64 -19.59
C GLU A 26 26.29 -0.59 -18.93
N GLU A 27 25.32 -1.05 -18.13
CA GLU A 27 24.31 -0.23 -17.43
C GLU A 27 24.54 -0.22 -15.92
N LEU A 28 24.23 0.92 -15.29
CA LEU A 28 24.36 1.19 -13.86
C LEU A 28 23.23 0.51 -13.09
N GLU A 29 23.60 -0.42 -12.24
CA GLU A 29 22.72 -1.15 -11.32
C GLU A 29 23.11 -0.84 -9.88
N THR A 30 22.14 -0.86 -8.95
CA THR A 30 22.41 -0.61 -7.54
C THR A 30 21.63 -1.53 -6.61
N GLU A 31 22.33 -2.01 -5.58
CA GLU A 31 21.75 -2.68 -4.43
C GLU A 31 21.47 -1.66 -3.32
N ILE A 32 20.27 -1.74 -2.76
CA ILE A 32 19.79 -0.86 -1.69
C ILE A 32 19.80 -1.64 -0.38
N ASN A 33 20.51 -1.12 0.61
CA ASN A 33 20.68 -1.74 1.92
C ASN A 33 20.22 -0.76 3.02
N PRO A 34 18.90 -0.62 3.25
CA PRO A 34 18.37 0.33 4.22
C PRO A 34 18.46 -0.23 5.66
N LYS A 35 18.69 0.67 6.60
CA LYS A 35 18.57 0.43 8.05
C LYS A 35 17.69 1.50 8.67
N SER A 36 17.56 1.49 9.99
CA SER A 36 16.66 2.44 10.67
C SER A 36 17.12 3.90 10.63
N LYS A 37 18.42 4.15 10.52
CA LYS A 37 18.98 5.53 10.51
C LYS A 37 20.01 5.77 9.42
N GLU A 38 20.12 4.82 8.49
CA GLU A 38 21.03 4.93 7.36
C GLU A 38 20.49 4.18 6.15
N VAL A 39 20.91 4.59 4.96
CA VAL A 39 20.75 3.83 3.72
C VAL A 39 22.12 3.69 3.10
N MET A 40 22.48 2.44 2.79
CA MET A 40 23.66 2.11 2.03
C MET A 40 23.24 1.82 0.58
N LEU A 41 23.95 2.42 -0.37
CA LEU A 41 23.80 2.20 -1.80
C LEU A 41 25.12 1.64 -2.31
N ASP A 42 25.07 0.47 -2.92
CA ASP A 42 26.21 -0.20 -3.53
C ASP A 42 25.90 -0.36 -5.01
N TRP A 43 26.79 0.02 -5.92
CA TRP A 43 26.54 -0.06 -7.37
C TRP A 43 27.71 -0.68 -8.14
N ASN A 44 27.43 -1.16 -9.34
CA ASN A 44 28.44 -1.74 -10.23
C ASN A 44 29.33 -0.64 -10.85
N ASP A 45 30.56 -1.01 -11.21
CA ASP A 45 31.55 -0.06 -11.74
C ASP A 45 31.40 0.15 -13.26
N VAL A 46 30.76 1.25 -13.65
CA VAL A 46 30.47 1.62 -15.05
C VAL A 46 31.14 2.94 -15.49
N GLY A 47 31.67 3.73 -14.56
CA GLY A 47 32.27 5.04 -14.80
C GLY A 47 33.50 5.33 -13.94
N ASP A 48 34.27 6.35 -14.31
CA ASP A 48 35.48 6.77 -13.58
C ASP A 48 35.17 7.63 -12.34
N ARG A 49 33.95 8.17 -12.27
CA ARG A 49 33.49 9.09 -11.21
C ARG A 49 31.98 9.05 -11.08
N TYR A 50 31.50 9.18 -9.86
CA TYR A 50 30.08 9.15 -9.51
C TYR A 50 29.67 10.41 -8.75
N GLU A 51 28.40 10.79 -8.87
CA GLU A 51 27.73 11.79 -8.03
C GLU A 51 26.44 11.20 -7.50
N VAL A 52 26.17 11.39 -6.20
CA VAL A 52 24.92 10.98 -5.57
C VAL A 52 24.16 12.21 -5.13
N TYR A 53 22.91 12.28 -5.55
CA TYR A 53 21.96 13.30 -5.15
C TYR A 53 20.92 12.69 -4.22
N SER A 54 20.51 13.41 -3.19
CA SER A 54 19.38 13.05 -2.33
C SER A 54 18.39 14.20 -2.33
N GLU A 55 17.13 13.92 -2.66
CA GLU A 55 16.06 14.93 -2.79
C GLU A 55 16.52 16.13 -3.68
N GLY A 56 17.21 15.82 -4.79
CA GLY A 56 17.74 16.79 -5.75
C GLY A 56 18.98 17.58 -5.30
N LYS A 57 19.57 17.28 -4.15
CA LYS A 57 20.79 17.93 -3.66
C LYS A 57 21.98 17.00 -3.75
N LEU A 58 23.10 17.48 -4.31
CA LEU A 58 24.36 16.74 -4.30
C LEU A 58 24.80 16.48 -2.85
N VAL A 59 24.84 15.21 -2.47
CA VAL A 59 25.25 14.77 -1.12
C VAL A 59 26.61 14.08 -1.12
N TRP A 60 27.05 13.55 -2.27
CA TRP A 60 28.33 12.89 -2.38
C TRP A 60 28.89 12.91 -3.81
N LYS A 61 30.22 12.87 -3.93
CA LYS A 61 30.96 12.80 -5.19
C LYS A 61 32.29 12.09 -4.96
N GLY A 62 32.62 11.12 -5.81
CA GLY A 62 33.85 10.36 -5.67
C GLY A 62 34.06 9.33 -6.78
N THR A 63 35.03 8.45 -6.60
CA THR A 63 35.36 7.35 -7.52
C THR A 63 34.95 5.98 -6.98
N GLU A 64 34.50 5.92 -5.73
CA GLU A 64 34.04 4.69 -5.11
C GLU A 64 32.63 4.33 -5.59
N SER A 65 32.32 3.04 -5.73
CA SER A 65 31.00 2.58 -6.17
C SER A 65 30.04 2.28 -5.02
N ASN A 66 30.14 3.05 -3.93
CA ASN A 66 29.25 2.92 -2.78
C ASN A 66 29.03 4.29 -2.10
N TYR A 67 27.92 4.40 -1.40
CA TYR A 67 27.58 5.56 -0.59
C TYR A 67 26.74 5.18 0.62
N ILE A 68 27.01 5.81 1.77
CA ILE A 68 26.24 5.62 2.99
C ILE A 68 25.70 6.97 3.46
N GLN A 69 24.39 7.15 3.39
CA GLN A 69 23.70 8.26 4.03
C GLN A 69 23.35 7.87 5.47
N LYS A 70 23.86 8.62 6.45
CA LYS A 70 23.61 8.42 7.89
C LYS A 70 22.69 9.49 8.47
N ASP A 71 22.37 9.33 9.76
CA ASP A 71 21.58 10.27 10.57
C ASP A 71 20.17 10.52 10.03
N LEU A 72 19.60 9.52 9.37
CA LEU A 72 18.24 9.54 8.86
C LEU A 72 17.24 9.23 9.98
N SER A 73 16.00 9.69 9.78
CA SER A 73 14.90 9.31 10.68
C SER A 73 14.42 7.89 10.37
N PRO A 74 14.05 7.07 11.36
CA PRO A 74 13.40 5.78 11.13
C PRO A 74 12.08 5.91 10.37
N SER A 75 11.76 4.88 9.60
CA SER A 75 10.52 4.81 8.80
C SER A 75 10.29 6.07 7.97
N SER A 76 11.35 6.61 7.35
CA SER A 76 11.29 7.81 6.52
C SER A 76 11.62 7.47 5.07
N PRO A 77 10.81 7.93 4.10
CA PRO A 77 11.09 7.72 2.69
C PRO A 77 12.38 8.40 2.25
N GLN A 78 13.10 7.78 1.32
CA GLN A 78 14.39 8.25 0.82
C GLN A 78 14.40 8.13 -0.71
N LYS A 79 14.92 9.17 -1.37
CA LYS A 79 15.13 9.16 -2.82
C LYS A 79 16.56 9.57 -3.15
N TYR A 80 17.18 8.85 -4.06
CA TYR A 80 18.54 9.13 -4.52
C TYR A 80 18.65 9.06 -6.04
N ASP A 81 19.56 9.84 -6.60
CA ASP A 81 19.97 9.75 -7.99
C ASP A 81 21.48 9.50 -8.02
N ILE A 82 21.91 8.41 -8.64
CA ILE A 82 23.32 8.05 -8.79
C ILE A 82 23.68 8.29 -10.25
N VAL A 83 24.61 9.22 -10.49
CA VAL A 83 25.05 9.60 -11.84
C VAL A 83 26.47 9.10 -12.07
N ALA A 84 26.66 8.29 -13.10
CA ALA A 84 27.98 7.82 -13.51
C ALA A 84 28.57 8.72 -14.60
N TYR A 85 29.87 8.99 -14.49
CA TYR A 85 30.64 9.77 -15.45
C TYR A 85 31.87 8.98 -15.93
N LYS A 86 32.15 9.05 -17.24
CA LYS A 86 33.36 8.49 -17.85
C LYS A 86 34.02 9.54 -18.72
N ALA A 87 35.33 9.75 -18.56
CA ALA A 87 36.07 10.81 -19.25
C ALA A 87 35.38 12.20 -19.20
N GLY A 88 34.76 12.53 -18.07
CA GLY A 88 34.06 13.80 -17.84
C GLY A 88 32.67 13.94 -18.46
N LYS A 89 32.15 12.93 -19.16
CA LYS A 89 30.78 12.90 -19.71
C LYS A 89 29.90 12.02 -18.85
N LYS A 90 28.64 12.43 -18.61
CA LYS A 90 27.63 11.56 -18.02
C LYS A 90 27.45 10.36 -18.95
N VAL A 91 27.55 9.15 -18.41
CA VAL A 91 27.33 7.91 -19.14
C VAL A 91 26.05 7.22 -18.72
N ASP A 92 25.62 7.38 -17.46
CA ASP A 92 24.40 6.73 -16.98
C ASP A 92 23.80 7.42 -15.74
N THR A 93 22.56 7.13 -15.39
CA THR A 93 21.89 7.53 -14.15
C THR A 93 20.85 6.50 -13.71
N ILE A 94 20.96 6.06 -12.45
CA ILE A 94 19.93 5.27 -11.79
C ILE A 94 19.23 6.09 -10.71
N ASN A 95 17.91 6.01 -10.70
CA ASN A 95 17.04 6.64 -9.72
C ASN A 95 16.67 5.58 -8.68
N VAL A 96 16.75 5.90 -7.41
CA VAL A 96 16.49 4.98 -6.31
C VAL A 96 15.39 5.57 -5.44
N ASP A 97 14.37 4.76 -5.16
CA ASP A 97 13.32 5.12 -4.23
C ASP A 97 13.09 4.00 -3.21
N THR A 98 13.34 4.34 -1.94
CA THR A 98 13.37 3.42 -0.80
C THR A 98 12.89 4.13 0.48
N ARG A 99 13.09 3.49 1.63
CA ARG A 99 12.87 4.09 2.95
C ARG A 99 13.86 3.53 3.97
N THR A 100 14.06 4.26 5.06
CA THR A 100 14.67 3.67 6.26
C THR A 100 13.71 2.71 6.95
N LEU A 101 14.28 1.74 7.66
CA LEU A 101 13.51 0.74 8.39
C LEU A 101 12.95 1.30 9.73
N PRO A 102 11.91 0.68 10.29
CA PRO A 102 11.50 0.94 11.66
C PRO A 102 12.62 0.64 12.69
N GLU A 103 12.68 1.38 13.80
CA GLU A 103 13.51 0.99 14.96
C GLU A 103 13.01 -0.30 15.60
N LYS A 104 11.69 -0.53 15.53
CA LYS A 104 11.03 -1.76 15.95
C LYS A 104 10.16 -2.23 14.80
N GLN A 105 10.49 -3.39 14.25
CA GLN A 105 9.78 -3.99 13.13
C GLN A 105 8.65 -4.87 13.65
N ALA A 106 7.48 -4.72 13.03
CA ALA A 106 6.40 -5.68 13.09
C ALA A 106 6.20 -6.24 11.68
N ALA A 107 6.39 -7.55 11.52
CA ALA A 107 6.04 -8.23 10.27
C ALA A 107 4.54 -8.08 10.05
N ILE A 108 4.11 -7.66 8.85
CA ILE A 108 2.69 -7.41 8.56
C ILE A 108 1.83 -8.66 8.80
N LYS A 109 2.38 -9.85 8.54
CA LYS A 109 1.76 -11.13 8.85
C LYS A 109 1.45 -11.34 10.34
N ASN A 110 2.29 -10.80 11.22
CA ASN A 110 2.17 -11.03 12.66
C ASN A 110 1.35 -9.94 13.37
N VAL A 111 0.85 -8.93 12.65
CA VAL A 111 -0.03 -7.90 13.21
C VAL A 111 -1.42 -8.51 13.35
N SER A 112 -1.88 -8.67 14.59
CA SER A 112 -3.24 -9.17 14.83
C SER A 112 -4.27 -8.11 14.37
N ASP A 113 -5.48 -8.56 14.02
CA ASP A 113 -6.56 -7.64 13.66
C ASP A 113 -7.01 -6.75 14.85
N GLU A 114 -6.56 -7.07 16.08
CA GLU A 114 -6.77 -6.27 17.28
C GLU A 114 -5.75 -5.14 17.45
N GLU A 115 -4.55 -5.28 16.86
CA GLU A 115 -3.52 -4.25 16.90
C GLU A 115 -3.83 -3.14 15.88
N ALA A 116 -3.81 -1.89 16.34
CA ALA A 116 -4.03 -0.76 15.46
C ALA A 116 -2.91 -0.68 14.41
N PRO A 117 -3.24 -0.62 13.11
CA PRO A 117 -2.24 -0.59 12.06
C PRO A 117 -1.37 0.66 12.18
N ASN A 118 -0.06 0.45 12.11
CA ASN A 118 0.94 1.52 12.23
C ASN A 118 1.97 1.42 11.10
N PRO A 119 1.89 2.28 10.07
CA PRO A 119 2.85 2.26 8.96
C PRO A 119 4.29 2.48 9.40
N LEU A 120 4.52 3.16 10.53
CA LEU A 120 5.86 3.42 11.07
C LEU A 120 6.54 2.18 11.65
N GLN A 121 5.81 1.09 11.86
CA GLN A 121 6.35 -0.18 12.38
C GLN A 121 6.30 -1.30 11.34
N SER A 122 5.64 -1.06 10.21
CA SER A 122 5.48 -2.07 9.17
C SER A 122 6.82 -2.40 8.50
N ASP A 123 7.13 -3.69 8.42
CA ASP A 123 8.37 -4.17 7.80
C ASP A 123 8.28 -4.30 6.28
N GLY A 124 7.11 -4.60 5.72
CA GLY A 124 6.96 -4.82 4.28
C GLY A 124 6.76 -3.55 3.46
N TYR A 125 7.40 -3.46 2.29
CA TYR A 125 7.37 -2.31 1.38
C TYR A 125 8.03 -2.66 0.05
N ILE A 126 7.94 -1.78 -0.95
CA ILE A 126 8.56 -1.99 -2.26
C ILE A 126 9.66 -0.95 -2.46
N ASP A 127 10.89 -1.42 -2.67
CA ASP A 127 11.96 -0.62 -3.26
C ASP A 127 11.75 -0.49 -4.76
N SER A 128 12.22 0.61 -5.34
CA SER A 128 12.29 0.72 -6.79
C SER A 128 13.56 1.39 -7.27
N THR A 129 14.09 0.90 -8.39
CA THR A 129 15.13 1.56 -9.16
C THR A 129 14.69 1.80 -10.59
N ILE A 130 15.15 2.90 -11.19
CA ILE A 130 14.87 3.23 -12.59
C ILE A 130 16.16 3.64 -13.28
N ASN A 131 16.54 2.87 -14.31
CA ASN A 131 17.65 3.15 -15.22
C ASN A 131 17.08 3.09 -16.65
N ASP A 132 17.27 4.14 -17.46
CA ASP A 132 16.83 4.19 -18.88
C ASP A 132 15.39 3.67 -19.17
N ASN A 133 14.43 4.02 -18.31
CA ASN A 133 13.03 3.55 -18.35
C ASN A 133 12.85 2.03 -18.16
N VAL A 134 13.82 1.34 -17.57
CA VAL A 134 13.64 0.02 -16.99
C VAL A 134 13.39 0.23 -15.51
N LEU A 135 12.21 -0.18 -15.05
CA LEU A 135 11.80 -0.11 -13.65
C LEU A 135 12.01 -1.47 -13.00
N THR A 136 12.87 -1.52 -11.99
CA THR A 136 12.99 -2.70 -11.13
C THR A 136 12.28 -2.43 -9.81
N LEU A 137 11.41 -3.36 -9.41
CA LEU A 137 10.69 -3.36 -8.14
C LEU A 137 11.19 -4.51 -7.29
N LYS A 138 11.43 -4.25 -6.01
CA LYS A 138 11.79 -5.30 -5.06
C LYS A 138 10.91 -5.22 -3.83
N LEU A 139 10.06 -6.22 -3.64
CA LEU A 139 9.31 -6.41 -2.42
C LEU A 139 10.29 -6.77 -1.29
N ARG A 140 10.20 -6.03 -0.20
CA ARG A 140 11.07 -6.15 0.98
C ARG A 140 10.26 -6.54 2.20
N GLY A 141 10.97 -7.03 3.21
CA GLY A 141 10.42 -7.51 4.48
C GLY A 141 10.21 -9.02 4.46
N ASN A 142 9.80 -9.58 5.59
CA ASN A 142 9.47 -11.00 5.66
C ASN A 142 8.10 -11.28 5.02
N VAL A 143 8.06 -11.29 3.68
CA VAL A 143 6.89 -11.66 2.89
C VAL A 143 6.99 -13.14 2.54
N GLN A 144 5.90 -13.85 2.73
CA GLN A 144 5.79 -15.26 2.38
C GLN A 144 4.41 -15.47 1.78
N ASP A 145 4.30 -16.35 0.79
CA ASP A 145 3.02 -16.83 0.31
C ASP A 145 2.79 -18.23 0.88
N ASP A 146 1.65 -18.42 1.54
CA ASP A 146 1.32 -19.67 2.24
C ASP A 146 0.48 -20.63 1.37
N PHE A 147 0.18 -20.25 0.11
CA PHE A 147 -0.58 -21.05 -0.84
C PHE A 147 0.32 -21.90 -1.72
N ASP A 148 1.13 -21.28 -2.58
CA ASP A 148 2.06 -21.95 -3.49
C ASP A 148 3.48 -21.35 -3.49
N GLY A 149 3.70 -20.31 -2.67
CA GLY A 149 4.99 -19.63 -2.55
C GLY A 149 5.23 -18.57 -3.62
N LYS A 150 4.23 -18.26 -4.45
CA LYS A 150 4.34 -17.35 -5.59
C LYS A 150 3.59 -16.05 -5.34
N LEU A 151 4.07 -14.95 -5.92
CA LEU A 151 3.43 -13.65 -5.82
C LEU A 151 2.65 -13.33 -7.09
N GLU A 152 1.56 -12.60 -6.94
CA GLU A 152 0.90 -11.97 -8.08
C GLU A 152 1.34 -10.50 -8.19
N VAL A 153 1.70 -10.04 -9.38
CA VAL A 153 2.06 -8.66 -9.69
C VAL A 153 1.03 -8.04 -10.63
N TYR A 154 0.51 -6.89 -10.25
CA TYR A 154 -0.42 -6.09 -11.04
C TYR A 154 0.18 -4.72 -11.34
N LYS A 155 -0.12 -4.18 -12.53
CA LYS A 155 0.14 -2.79 -12.94
C LYS A 155 -1.19 -2.15 -13.33
N ASP A 156 -1.55 -1.07 -12.66
CA ASP A 156 -2.81 -0.34 -12.85
C ASP A 156 -4.05 -1.27 -12.84
N GLU A 157 -4.07 -2.18 -11.86
CA GLU A 157 -5.10 -3.24 -11.66
C GLU A 157 -5.11 -4.37 -12.70
N LYS A 158 -4.23 -4.35 -13.70
CA LYS A 158 -4.07 -5.46 -14.65
C LYS A 158 -3.01 -6.43 -14.14
N LEU A 159 -3.36 -7.72 -14.04
CA LEU A 159 -2.40 -8.79 -13.73
C LEU A 159 -1.33 -8.84 -14.81
N LEU A 160 -0.07 -8.79 -14.39
CA LEU A 160 1.11 -8.94 -15.25
C LEU A 160 1.75 -10.31 -15.09
N ASP A 161 1.81 -10.80 -13.85
CA ASP A 161 2.49 -12.06 -13.49
C ASP A 161 1.77 -12.69 -12.29
N ASP A 162 1.52 -13.99 -12.32
CA ASP A 162 0.96 -14.79 -11.22
C ASP A 162 1.94 -15.82 -10.66
N ASP A 163 3.21 -15.75 -11.09
CA ASP A 163 4.33 -16.59 -10.67
C ASP A 163 5.58 -15.75 -10.34
N ALA A 164 5.37 -14.53 -9.84
CA ALA A 164 6.46 -13.59 -9.60
C ALA A 164 7.26 -13.95 -8.34
N GLU A 165 8.57 -13.70 -8.41
CA GLU A 165 9.44 -13.61 -7.25
C GLU A 165 9.31 -12.23 -6.57
N GLU A 166 10.07 -12.01 -5.49
CA GLU A 166 10.09 -10.71 -4.79
C GLU A 166 10.64 -9.55 -5.65
N THR A 167 11.37 -9.86 -6.73
CA THR A 167 11.91 -8.87 -7.67
C THR A 167 11.17 -8.96 -9.00
N PHE A 168 10.69 -7.83 -9.49
CA PHE A 168 9.98 -7.70 -10.76
C PHE A 168 10.62 -6.59 -11.60
N VAL A 169 10.78 -6.82 -12.90
CA VAL A 169 11.35 -5.86 -13.86
C VAL A 169 10.30 -5.50 -14.90
N ASP A 170 10.07 -4.20 -15.09
CA ASP A 170 9.16 -3.66 -16.10
C ASP A 170 9.93 -2.77 -17.09
N GLU A 171 10.05 -3.25 -18.32
CA GLU A 171 10.68 -2.55 -19.45
C GLU A 171 9.67 -1.72 -20.28
N ASP A 172 8.37 -1.83 -20.00
CA ASP A 172 7.28 -1.13 -20.71
C ASP A 172 6.74 0.03 -19.87
N VAL A 173 7.64 0.90 -19.41
CA VAL A 173 7.28 2.14 -18.71
C VAL A 173 7.69 3.36 -19.54
N LYS A 174 6.87 4.41 -19.46
CA LYS A 174 7.05 5.64 -20.25
C LYS A 174 7.52 6.79 -19.36
N PRO A 175 8.49 7.60 -19.80
CA PRO A 175 8.91 8.81 -19.10
C PRO A 175 7.73 9.71 -18.73
N GLY A 176 7.74 10.26 -17.52
CA GLY A 176 6.74 11.21 -17.03
C GLY A 176 5.42 10.59 -16.55
N GLU A 177 5.12 9.34 -16.92
CA GLU A 177 3.90 8.64 -16.50
C GLU A 177 3.97 8.17 -15.05
N ILE A 178 2.80 7.99 -14.43
CA ILE A 178 2.66 7.42 -13.09
C ILE A 178 2.01 6.04 -13.24
N TYR A 179 2.63 5.04 -12.62
CA TYR A 179 2.12 3.67 -12.57
C TYR A 179 1.88 3.24 -11.14
N VAL A 180 0.88 2.38 -10.94
CA VAL A 180 0.59 1.76 -9.64
C VAL A 180 0.84 0.27 -9.73
N TYR A 181 1.85 -0.21 -9.00
CA TYR A 181 2.15 -1.62 -8.89
C TYR A 181 1.57 -2.19 -7.61
N LYS A 182 1.10 -3.44 -7.67
CA LYS A 182 0.58 -4.17 -6.53
C LYS A 182 1.11 -5.60 -6.55
N PHE A 183 1.88 -5.97 -5.53
CA PHE A 183 2.23 -7.35 -5.23
C PHE A 183 1.17 -7.92 -4.28
N VAL A 184 0.69 -9.14 -4.55
CA VAL A 184 -0.24 -9.85 -3.67
C VAL A 184 0.43 -11.13 -3.19
N ALA A 185 0.52 -11.25 -1.86
CA ALA A 185 0.90 -12.48 -1.16
C ALA A 185 -0.30 -13.01 -0.38
N LEU A 186 -0.47 -14.32 -0.30
CA LEU A 186 -1.54 -14.97 0.41
C LEU A 186 -1.08 -15.49 1.76
N GLU A 187 -1.75 -15.05 2.81
CA GLU A 187 -1.57 -15.55 4.16
C GLU A 187 -2.64 -16.60 4.45
N LYS A 188 -2.23 -17.80 4.89
CA LYS A 188 -3.19 -18.83 5.27
C LYS A 188 -3.89 -18.42 6.58
N LEU A 189 -5.21 -18.52 6.59
CA LEU A 189 -5.99 -18.33 7.82
C LEU A 189 -5.59 -19.36 8.88
N SER A 190 -5.74 -18.99 10.15
CA SER A 190 -5.52 -19.92 11.26
C SER A 190 -6.51 -21.09 11.20
N GLU A 191 -6.16 -22.20 11.86
CA GLU A 191 -7.03 -23.39 11.88
C GLU A 191 -8.42 -23.08 12.44
N SER A 192 -8.51 -22.20 13.44
CA SER A 192 -9.79 -21.79 14.03
C SER A 192 -10.63 -20.91 13.09
N GLU A 193 -10.00 -20.02 12.32
CA GLU A 193 -10.68 -19.25 11.27
C GLU A 193 -11.18 -20.16 10.15
N ILE A 194 -10.36 -21.11 9.68
CA ILE A 194 -10.76 -22.10 8.67
C ILE A 194 -11.93 -22.95 9.18
N GLU A 195 -11.92 -23.37 10.45
CA GLU A 195 -13.05 -24.10 11.04
C GLU A 195 -14.34 -23.26 11.05
N GLN A 196 -14.25 -21.95 11.32
CA GLN A 196 -15.41 -21.05 11.26
C GLN A 196 -15.93 -20.88 9.83
N VAL A 197 -15.04 -20.76 8.85
CA VAL A 197 -15.39 -20.73 7.43
C VAL A 197 -16.14 -22.02 7.05
N ASN A 198 -15.59 -23.19 7.39
CA ASN A 198 -16.22 -24.48 7.11
C ASN A 198 -17.60 -24.61 7.73
N LYS A 199 -17.76 -24.24 9.02
CA LYS A 199 -19.06 -24.23 9.69
C LYS A 199 -20.08 -23.33 9.00
N GLU A 200 -19.65 -22.22 8.41
CA GLU A 200 -20.56 -21.33 7.69
C GLU A 200 -21.02 -21.92 6.35
N PHE A 201 -20.14 -22.60 5.62
CA PHE A 201 -20.49 -23.33 4.40
C PHE A 201 -21.40 -24.54 4.69
N GLU A 202 -21.11 -25.30 5.74
CA GLU A 202 -21.94 -26.44 6.18
C GLU A 202 -23.37 -26.01 6.53
N LYS A 203 -23.55 -24.88 7.23
CA LYS A 203 -24.88 -24.33 7.54
C LYS A 203 -25.70 -24.00 6.28
N ARG A 204 -25.03 -23.67 5.19
CA ARG A 204 -25.64 -23.36 3.89
C ARG A 204 -25.88 -24.62 3.04
N GLY A 205 -25.40 -25.77 3.49
CA GLY A 205 -25.42 -27.02 2.72
C GLY A 205 -24.44 -27.00 1.54
N GLU A 206 -23.38 -26.19 1.64
CA GLU A 206 -22.37 -26.02 0.61
C GLU A 206 -21.03 -26.63 1.04
N THR A 207 -20.15 -26.91 0.09
CA THR A 207 -18.79 -27.41 0.36
C THR A 207 -17.80 -26.60 -0.46
N ILE A 208 -16.71 -26.16 0.17
CA ILE A 208 -15.65 -25.41 -0.50
C ILE A 208 -14.89 -26.34 -1.43
N ARG A 209 -14.86 -25.99 -2.71
CA ARG A 209 -14.08 -26.70 -3.71
C ARG A 209 -12.61 -26.26 -3.68
N PHE A 210 -11.73 -27.09 -4.25
CA PHE A 210 -10.30 -26.80 -4.32
C PHE A 210 -9.98 -25.47 -5.01
N ASP A 211 -10.65 -25.18 -6.13
CA ASP A 211 -10.54 -23.91 -6.89
C ASP A 211 -10.98 -22.68 -6.09
N GLN A 212 -11.71 -22.86 -5.00
CA GLN A 212 -12.21 -21.79 -4.15
C GLN A 212 -11.41 -21.61 -2.85
N MET A 213 -10.48 -22.52 -2.55
CA MET A 213 -9.70 -22.46 -1.31
C MET A 213 -8.92 -21.15 -1.19
N LYS A 214 -8.35 -20.67 -2.30
CA LYS A 214 -7.62 -19.40 -2.40
C LYS A 214 -8.44 -18.21 -1.91
N ASP A 215 -9.75 -18.22 -2.14
CA ASP A 215 -10.63 -17.10 -1.79
C ASP A 215 -11.19 -17.15 -0.36
N TYR A 216 -11.26 -18.35 0.24
CA TYR A 216 -11.93 -18.56 1.53
C TYR A 216 -10.98 -18.93 2.67
N TYR A 217 -9.83 -19.55 2.39
CA TYR A 217 -8.85 -19.96 3.42
C TYR A 217 -7.61 -19.08 3.45
N PHE A 218 -7.52 -18.08 2.58
CA PHE A 218 -6.38 -17.19 2.52
C PHE A 218 -6.80 -15.73 2.57
N ARG A 219 -6.01 -14.95 3.30
CA ARG A 219 -6.10 -13.50 3.43
C ARG A 219 -5.10 -12.87 2.45
N PRO A 220 -5.54 -12.04 1.49
CA PRO A 220 -4.61 -11.35 0.61
C PRO A 220 -3.92 -10.19 1.34
N HIS A 221 -2.60 -10.11 1.19
CA HIS A 221 -1.77 -8.98 1.58
C HIS A 221 -1.33 -8.23 0.33
N GLU A 222 -1.84 -7.02 0.16
CA GLU A 222 -1.61 -6.17 -1.00
C GLU A 222 -0.52 -5.14 -0.69
N TYR A 223 0.66 -5.28 -1.29
CA TYR A 223 1.76 -4.32 -1.23
C TYR A 223 1.73 -3.44 -2.47
N ILE A 224 1.53 -2.15 -2.27
CA ILE A 224 1.17 -1.21 -3.32
C ILE A 224 2.21 -0.09 -3.36
N LYS A 225 2.69 0.22 -4.56
CA LYS A 225 3.57 1.35 -4.79
C LYS A 225 3.14 2.15 -6.01
N ALA A 226 2.92 3.44 -5.82
CA ALA A 226 2.73 4.38 -6.93
C ALA A 226 4.06 5.06 -7.27
N ILE A 227 4.46 5.05 -8.53
CA ILE A 227 5.78 5.50 -8.98
C ILE A 227 5.62 6.40 -10.20
N LYS A 228 6.24 7.58 -10.15
CA LYS A 228 6.42 8.44 -11.34
C LYS A 228 7.72 8.09 -12.03
N ILE A 229 7.67 7.80 -13.32
CA ILE A 229 8.87 7.59 -14.13
C ILE A 229 9.50 8.96 -14.44
N PRO A 230 10.82 9.13 -14.19
CA PRO A 230 11.55 10.34 -14.53
C PRO A 230 11.39 10.75 -16.00
N GLU A 231 11.43 12.05 -16.29
CA GLU A 231 11.54 12.53 -17.67
C GLU A 231 12.99 12.46 -18.16
N GLN A 232 13.22 12.02 -19.40
CA GLN A 232 14.57 11.78 -19.96
C GLN A 232 15.46 13.05 -20.04
N ASN A 233 14.89 14.25 -19.95
CA ASN A 233 15.59 15.53 -20.14
C ASN A 233 15.55 16.46 -18.91
N GLU A 234 15.07 15.98 -17.76
CA GLU A 234 15.21 16.76 -16.53
C GLU A 234 16.71 16.82 -16.17
N LYS A 235 17.25 18.04 -16.09
CA LYS A 235 18.56 18.27 -15.45
C LYS A 235 18.49 17.60 -14.08
N VAL A 236 19.55 16.89 -13.66
CA VAL A 236 19.68 16.11 -12.41
C VAL A 236 19.53 16.98 -11.13
N ASN A 237 18.46 17.75 -11.03
CA ASN A 237 18.16 18.77 -10.03
C ASN A 237 16.64 18.98 -10.00
N SER A 238 15.86 17.93 -9.72
CA SER A 238 14.58 17.98 -8.98
C SER A 238 13.76 16.70 -9.21
N LEU A 239 14.28 15.55 -8.80
CA LEU A 239 13.48 14.33 -8.73
C LEU A 239 12.59 14.30 -7.47
N ALA A 240 12.63 15.35 -6.64
CA ALA A 240 11.58 15.60 -5.68
C ALA A 240 10.28 15.91 -6.45
N TRP A 241 9.20 15.21 -6.12
CA TRP A 241 7.86 15.67 -6.44
C TRP A 241 7.71 17.09 -5.88
N GLU A 242 7.84 18.10 -6.75
CA GLU A 242 7.44 19.45 -6.40
C GLU A 242 5.92 19.50 -6.50
N PRO A 243 5.18 19.69 -5.40
CA PRO A 243 3.74 19.88 -5.50
C PRO A 243 3.51 21.06 -6.45
N PRO A 244 2.58 20.95 -7.43
CA PRO A 244 2.22 22.07 -8.27
C PRO A 244 1.93 23.28 -7.38
N VAL A 245 2.33 24.46 -7.86
CA VAL A 245 2.20 25.74 -7.17
C VAL A 245 0.72 26.11 -7.04
N GLY A 246 0.01 25.38 -6.19
CA GLY A 246 -1.31 25.73 -5.68
C GLY A 246 -1.16 26.65 -4.47
N PRO A 247 -2.24 27.30 -4.01
CA PRO A 247 -2.21 28.21 -2.86
C PRO A 247 -1.74 27.55 -1.55
N HIS A 248 -1.63 26.21 -1.51
CA HIS A 248 -1.27 25.43 -0.33
C HIS A 248 -0.32 24.23 -0.63
N PRO A 249 0.97 24.47 -0.94
CA PRO A 249 1.95 23.41 -1.29
C PRO A 249 2.35 22.51 -0.11
N ASN A 250 1.68 22.65 1.03
CA ASN A 250 1.96 22.00 2.29
C ASN A 250 0.85 21.03 2.71
N GLN A 251 0.06 20.55 1.76
CA GLN A 251 -1.08 19.68 2.01
C GLN A 251 -1.07 18.45 1.10
N THR A 252 -1.35 17.30 1.72
CA THR A 252 -1.62 16.06 1.00
C THR A 252 -2.86 15.44 1.62
N GLY A 253 -3.79 15.06 0.75
CA GLY A 253 -5.05 14.43 1.11
C GLY A 253 -5.09 12.98 0.70
N ILE A 254 -5.88 12.22 1.44
CA ILE A 254 -6.35 10.90 1.03
C ILE A 254 -7.87 10.93 0.91
N MET A 255 -8.37 10.23 -0.10
CA MET A 255 -9.80 10.00 -0.32
C MET A 255 -10.04 8.50 -0.32
N TYR A 256 -10.80 8.00 0.64
CA TYR A 256 -11.24 6.60 0.71
C TYR A 256 -12.74 6.56 0.45
N ARG A 257 -13.19 5.79 -0.55
CA ARG A 257 -14.60 5.65 -0.88
C ARG A 257 -14.97 4.18 -0.99
N THR A 258 -16.24 3.89 -0.69
CA THR A 258 -16.84 2.58 -0.94
C THR A 258 -18.09 2.77 -1.77
N PHE A 259 -18.38 1.81 -2.66
CA PHE A 259 -19.57 1.86 -3.51
C PHE A 259 -20.02 0.47 -3.93
N ILE A 260 -21.30 0.37 -4.29
CA ILE A 260 -21.86 -0.84 -4.92
C ILE A 260 -21.92 -0.58 -6.42
N PRO A 261 -21.19 -1.33 -7.27
CA PRO A 261 -21.11 -1.05 -8.70
C PRO A 261 -22.46 -1.18 -9.40
N ASP A 262 -23.31 -2.12 -8.95
CA ASP A 262 -24.63 -2.35 -9.53
C ASP A 262 -25.67 -1.30 -9.16
N LYS A 263 -26.71 -1.17 -9.98
CA LYS A 263 -27.88 -0.32 -9.66
C LYS A 263 -28.75 -0.88 -8.55
N LEU A 264 -28.99 -2.19 -8.59
CA LEU A 264 -29.84 -2.91 -7.63
C LEU A 264 -29.16 -4.23 -7.30
N VAL A 265 -29.03 -4.54 -6.02
CA VAL A 265 -28.53 -5.83 -5.54
C VAL A 265 -29.62 -6.55 -4.77
N PRO A 266 -29.80 -7.88 -4.95
CA PRO A 266 -30.76 -8.64 -4.17
C PRO A 266 -30.49 -8.46 -2.68
N ALA A 267 -31.50 -8.20 -1.86
CA ALA A 267 -31.26 -8.07 -0.43
C ALA A 267 -30.63 -9.35 0.14
N LYS A 268 -31.08 -10.52 -0.32
CA LYS A 268 -30.52 -11.83 0.02
C LYS A 268 -29.01 -11.98 -0.20
N SER A 269 -28.38 -11.18 -1.08
CA SER A 269 -26.93 -11.28 -1.29
C SER A 269 -26.14 -10.65 -0.14
N ILE A 270 -26.72 -9.71 0.60
CA ILE A 270 -26.03 -9.00 1.70
C ILE A 270 -25.93 -9.87 2.95
N TRP A 271 -26.91 -10.76 3.17
CA TRP A 271 -26.85 -11.71 4.28
C TRP A 271 -27.80 -12.89 4.03
N SER A 272 -27.31 -14.11 4.26
CA SER A 272 -28.10 -15.35 4.25
C SER A 272 -29.07 -15.34 5.43
N GLY A 273 -30.30 -14.92 5.18
CA GLY A 273 -31.34 -14.70 6.21
C GLY A 273 -32.35 -13.64 5.81
N LEU A 274 -32.04 -12.80 4.81
CA LEU A 274 -33.01 -11.91 4.17
C LEU A 274 -34.07 -12.71 3.42
N VAL A 275 -35.17 -13.01 4.12
CA VAL A 275 -36.40 -13.55 3.52
C VAL A 275 -37.08 -12.42 2.75
N GLY A 276 -37.14 -12.55 1.43
CA GLY A 276 -37.82 -11.58 0.58
C GLY A 276 -37.18 -11.46 -0.81
N SER A 277 -37.93 -10.88 -1.74
CA SER A 277 -37.45 -10.57 -3.09
C SER A 277 -37.06 -9.09 -3.25
N ASP A 278 -37.00 -8.35 -2.14
CA ASP A 278 -36.57 -6.95 -2.09
C ASP A 278 -35.11 -6.78 -2.55
N LYS A 279 -34.77 -5.55 -2.94
CA LYS A 279 -33.46 -5.17 -3.48
C LYS A 279 -32.94 -3.92 -2.78
N PHE A 280 -31.63 -3.85 -2.53
CA PHE A 280 -30.97 -2.61 -2.14
C PHE A 280 -30.52 -1.83 -3.36
N GLY A 281 -30.62 -0.51 -3.31
CA GLY A 281 -30.04 0.36 -4.33
C GLY A 281 -28.53 0.46 -4.16
N GLY A 282 -27.79 0.16 -5.21
CA GLY A 282 -26.36 0.44 -5.29
C GLY A 282 -26.07 1.82 -5.86
N ASP A 283 -24.83 2.04 -6.30
CA ASP A 283 -24.32 3.32 -6.76
C ASP A 283 -24.28 3.43 -8.29
N ASN A 284 -24.39 2.31 -9.01
CA ASN A 284 -24.40 2.27 -10.48
C ASN A 284 -23.24 3.07 -11.10
N ARG A 285 -22.02 2.79 -10.63
CA ARG A 285 -20.81 3.50 -11.07
C ARG A 285 -19.60 2.58 -11.07
N SER A 286 -18.53 3.04 -11.72
CA SER A 286 -17.18 2.50 -11.61
C SER A 286 -16.33 3.34 -10.66
N PHE A 287 -15.06 2.95 -10.51
CA PHE A 287 -14.06 3.69 -9.76
C PHE A 287 -13.93 5.13 -10.27
N SER A 288 -13.93 6.08 -9.34
CA SER A 288 -13.79 7.51 -9.64
C SER A 288 -13.29 8.27 -8.42
N PHE A 289 -12.34 9.17 -8.63
CA PHE A 289 -11.88 10.08 -7.57
C PHE A 289 -12.94 11.13 -7.19
N SER A 290 -13.48 11.83 -8.19
CA SER A 290 -14.28 13.05 -8.00
C SER A 290 -15.79 12.85 -8.23
N GLY A 291 -16.22 11.72 -8.81
CA GLY A 291 -17.59 11.54 -9.30
C GLY A 291 -18.42 10.45 -8.62
N GLY A 292 -19.74 10.51 -8.81
CA GLY A 292 -20.68 9.42 -8.50
C GLY A 292 -21.12 9.33 -7.04
N SER A 293 -22.17 8.55 -6.78
CA SER A 293 -22.66 8.27 -5.43
C SER A 293 -21.79 7.23 -4.72
N HIS A 294 -21.89 7.13 -3.40
CA HIS A 294 -21.08 6.20 -2.61
C HIS A 294 -21.86 5.63 -1.43
N ARG A 295 -21.43 4.47 -0.95
CA ARG A 295 -21.84 3.93 0.35
C ARG A 295 -21.19 4.74 1.46
N THR A 296 -19.88 4.92 1.42
CA THR A 296 -19.14 5.79 2.36
C THR A 296 -18.03 6.55 1.66
N GLN A 297 -17.67 7.69 2.23
CA GLN A 297 -16.56 8.52 1.80
C GLN A 297 -15.88 9.10 3.04
N VAL A 298 -14.57 8.97 3.08
CA VAL A 298 -13.69 9.57 4.07
C VAL A 298 -12.63 10.39 3.35
N GLU A 299 -12.48 11.64 3.77
CA GLU A 299 -11.43 12.55 3.31
C GLU A 299 -10.59 12.94 4.51
N ALA A 300 -9.28 12.70 4.45
CA ALA A 300 -8.34 13.16 5.46
C ALA A 300 -7.21 13.94 4.81
N VAL A 301 -6.95 15.17 5.27
CA VAL A 301 -5.93 16.06 4.70
C VAL A 301 -4.93 16.44 5.77
N ALA A 302 -3.66 16.08 5.57
CA ALA A 302 -2.57 16.55 6.41
C ALA A 302 -2.08 17.90 5.89
N ARG A 303 -1.95 18.88 6.78
CA ARG A 303 -1.39 20.21 6.49
C ARG A 303 -0.17 20.48 7.36
N PHE A 304 0.93 20.89 6.75
CA PHE A 304 2.21 21.21 7.41
C PHE A 304 2.42 22.71 7.57
N THR A 305 2.80 23.17 8.74
CA THR A 305 3.15 24.57 9.03
C THR A 305 4.58 24.66 9.57
N SER A 306 5.08 25.87 9.79
CA SER A 306 6.36 26.09 10.48
C SER A 306 6.36 25.58 11.93
N SER A 307 5.17 25.43 12.54
CA SER A 307 4.99 25.01 13.93
C SER A 307 4.68 23.51 14.09
N GLY A 308 4.29 22.80 13.04
CA GLY A 308 3.98 21.37 13.11
C GLY A 308 3.08 20.91 11.96
N SER A 309 2.14 20.02 12.25
CA SER A 309 1.14 19.57 11.29
C SER A 309 -0.24 19.37 11.93
N THR A 310 -1.26 19.40 11.08
CA THR A 310 -2.68 19.25 11.46
C THR A 310 -3.38 18.34 10.47
N THR A 311 -4.46 17.71 10.91
CA THR A 311 -5.28 16.82 10.07
C THR A 311 -6.69 17.37 10.00
N TYR A 312 -7.18 17.57 8.79
CA TYR A 312 -8.57 17.83 8.51
C TYR A 312 -9.27 16.51 8.18
N PHE A 313 -10.49 16.30 8.68
CA PHE A 313 -11.23 15.05 8.50
C PHE A 313 -12.68 15.31 8.14
N ARG A 314 -13.13 14.75 7.02
CA ARG A 314 -14.54 14.68 6.63
C ARG A 314 -14.95 13.23 6.42
N LYS A 315 -16.22 12.97 6.69
CA LYS A 315 -16.85 11.68 6.50
C LYS A 315 -18.28 11.88 6.03
N HIS A 316 -18.73 11.00 5.16
CA HIS A 316 -20.11 10.97 4.68
C HIS A 316 -20.54 9.54 4.40
N VAL A 317 -21.72 9.17 4.88
CA VAL A 317 -22.38 7.89 4.58
C VAL A 317 -23.53 8.17 3.64
N GLY A 318 -23.61 7.47 2.51
CA GLY A 318 -24.68 7.59 1.52
C GLY A 318 -26.06 7.13 2.02
N LEU A 319 -27.08 7.35 1.21
CA LEU A 319 -28.43 6.86 1.50
C LEU A 319 -28.52 5.36 1.21
N THR A 320 -28.94 4.58 2.20
CA THR A 320 -29.48 3.24 1.96
C THR A 320 -30.86 3.38 1.33
N LYS A 321 -31.10 2.74 0.18
CA LYS A 321 -32.39 2.71 -0.52
C LYS A 321 -32.87 1.26 -0.63
N LEU A 322 -34.14 1.01 -0.31
CA LEU A 322 -34.78 -0.29 -0.45
C LEU A 322 -35.86 -0.23 -1.53
N TYR A 323 -35.91 -1.27 -2.34
CA TYR A 323 -36.86 -1.48 -3.43
C TYR A 323 -37.54 -2.83 -3.27
N ASP A 324 -38.75 -2.97 -3.80
CA ASP A 324 -39.42 -4.26 -3.88
C ASP A 324 -38.83 -5.15 -4.99
N LYS A 325 -39.40 -6.35 -5.16
CA LYS A 325 -39.00 -7.32 -6.18
C LYS A 325 -39.02 -6.80 -7.61
N ASN A 326 -39.94 -5.89 -7.90
CA ASN A 326 -40.13 -5.28 -9.21
C ASN A 326 -39.23 -4.04 -9.39
N GLY A 327 -38.42 -3.67 -8.38
CA GLY A 327 -37.58 -2.48 -8.41
C GLY A 327 -38.33 -1.19 -8.10
N LYS A 328 -39.54 -1.25 -7.53
CA LYS A 328 -40.26 -0.06 -7.08
C LYS A 328 -39.72 0.42 -5.74
N PHE A 329 -39.48 1.72 -5.62
CA PHE A 329 -38.96 2.34 -4.41
C PHE A 329 -39.89 2.10 -3.21
N LYS A 330 -39.31 1.66 -2.08
CA LYS A 330 -40.03 1.49 -0.81
C LYS A 330 -39.66 2.60 0.17
N LYS A 331 -38.37 2.77 0.44
CA LYS A 331 -37.87 3.70 1.48
C LYS A 331 -36.39 4.01 1.33
N GLN A 332 -35.94 5.09 1.97
CA GLN A 332 -34.52 5.43 2.12
C GLN A 332 -34.19 6.07 3.46
N LYS A 333 -32.96 5.85 3.93
CA LYS A 333 -32.44 6.46 5.17
C LYS A 333 -30.92 6.50 5.10
N ARG A 334 -30.35 7.48 5.81
CA ARG A 334 -28.90 7.59 5.98
C ARG A 334 -28.50 6.91 7.27
N ALA A 335 -27.46 6.07 7.22
CA ALA A 335 -26.90 5.51 8.44
C ALA A 335 -26.07 6.57 9.18
N SER A 336 -25.83 6.34 10.46
CA SER A 336 -24.97 7.22 11.26
C SER A 336 -23.52 7.09 10.80
N SER A 337 -22.78 8.20 10.82
CA SER A 337 -21.33 8.24 10.60
C SER A 337 -20.53 8.31 11.92
N LYS A 338 -21.15 7.97 13.06
CA LYS A 338 -20.53 8.10 14.38
C LYS A 338 -19.34 7.15 14.54
N ASP A 339 -19.44 5.93 13.99
CA ASP A 339 -18.43 4.86 14.11
C ASP A 339 -17.35 4.95 13.00
N ILE A 340 -17.35 6.04 12.24
CA ILE A 340 -16.26 6.40 11.33
C ILE A 340 -15.44 7.48 12.05
N THR A 341 -14.24 7.18 12.50
CA THR A 341 -13.45 8.08 13.35
C THR A 341 -12.03 8.23 12.84
N LEU A 342 -11.42 9.36 13.20
CA LEU A 342 -10.00 9.60 13.02
C LEU A 342 -9.37 9.76 14.39
N GLN A 343 -8.33 8.97 14.67
CA GLN A 343 -7.49 9.11 15.85
C GLN A 343 -6.14 9.69 15.43
N GLN A 344 -5.76 10.79 16.04
CA GLN A 344 -4.50 11.45 15.73
C GLN A 344 -3.35 10.73 16.44
N GLY A 345 -2.35 10.30 15.68
CA GLY A 345 -1.10 9.77 16.20
C GLY A 345 0.02 10.82 16.21
N ASN A 346 1.27 10.34 16.21
CA ASN A 346 2.47 11.17 16.23
C ASN A 346 2.52 12.15 15.04
N LYS A 347 2.83 13.41 15.32
CA LYS A 347 2.92 14.44 14.29
C LYS A 347 3.95 15.50 14.64
N ASN A 348 4.61 16.05 13.64
CA ASN A 348 5.61 17.10 13.78
C ASN A 348 5.69 17.92 12.47
N LYS A 349 6.79 18.65 12.26
CA LYS A 349 6.98 19.51 11.07
C LYS A 349 7.27 18.74 9.78
N SER A 350 7.68 17.47 9.86
CA SER A 350 8.04 16.63 8.71
C SER A 350 7.07 15.48 8.45
N GLN A 351 6.28 15.05 9.45
CA GLN A 351 5.29 13.97 9.30
C GLN A 351 3.99 14.21 10.07
N ASN A 352 2.93 13.52 9.65
CA ASN A 352 1.64 13.49 10.31
C ASN A 352 1.03 12.07 10.22
N TYR A 353 0.97 11.37 11.35
CA TYR A 353 0.36 10.04 11.47
C TYR A 353 -1.06 10.13 12.04
N PHE A 354 -2.01 9.49 11.38
CA PHE A 354 -3.37 9.32 11.89
C PHE A 354 -3.94 7.95 11.52
N LEU A 355 -4.89 7.48 12.34
CA LEU A 355 -5.58 6.22 12.17
C LEU A 355 -7.05 6.47 11.84
N ILE A 356 -7.55 5.87 10.77
CA ILE A 356 -8.96 5.88 10.41
C ILE A 356 -9.57 4.55 10.81
N ASN A 357 -10.55 4.60 11.71
CA ASN A 357 -11.40 3.45 12.01
C ASN A 357 -12.74 3.66 11.33
N HIS A 358 -13.19 2.70 10.53
CA HIS A 358 -14.43 2.83 9.78
C HIS A 358 -15.36 1.65 10.07
N ASN A 359 -16.59 1.97 10.48
CA ASN A 359 -17.71 1.04 10.47
C ASN A 359 -18.97 1.80 10.07
N ALA A 360 -19.61 1.39 8.96
CA ALA A 360 -20.86 1.96 8.50
C ALA A 360 -21.90 0.87 8.22
N LYS A 361 -22.93 0.83 9.05
CA LYS A 361 -24.03 -0.15 8.96
C LYS A 361 -25.10 0.27 7.95
N VAL A 362 -25.98 -0.67 7.61
CA VAL A 362 -27.21 -0.37 6.89
C VAL A 362 -28.11 0.53 7.74
N ALA A 363 -28.75 1.53 7.13
CA ALA A 363 -29.50 2.56 7.86
C ALA A 363 -30.80 2.08 8.52
N PHE A 364 -31.27 0.89 8.12
CA PHE A 364 -32.51 0.27 8.57
C PHE A 364 -32.24 -1.07 9.22
N ASN A 365 -32.99 -1.36 10.30
CA ASN A 365 -32.89 -2.62 11.03
C ASN A 365 -34.27 -3.26 11.27
N ASP A 366 -35.27 -2.86 10.51
CA ASP A 366 -36.64 -3.39 10.58
C ASP A 366 -36.78 -4.78 9.95
N PHE A 367 -35.66 -5.36 9.54
CA PHE A 367 -35.58 -6.76 9.11
C PHE A 367 -35.61 -7.73 10.30
N GLY A 368 -35.33 -7.27 11.53
CA GLY A 368 -35.40 -8.12 12.73
C GLY A 368 -34.08 -8.81 13.11
N TRP A 369 -32.96 -8.46 12.48
CA TRP A 369 -31.61 -8.97 12.78
C TRP A 369 -30.56 -7.86 12.58
N VAL A 370 -29.33 -8.12 13.02
CA VAL A 370 -28.19 -7.21 12.87
C VAL A 370 -27.63 -7.33 11.46
N THR A 371 -27.45 -6.19 10.77
CA THR A 371 -26.75 -6.13 9.48
C THR A 371 -25.27 -5.86 9.69
N PRO A 372 -24.37 -6.50 8.92
CA PRO A 372 -22.95 -6.18 8.96
C PRO A 372 -22.72 -4.73 8.48
N GLY A 373 -21.67 -4.11 8.99
CA GLY A 373 -21.23 -2.81 8.51
C GLY A 373 -20.12 -2.99 7.49
N ILE A 374 -19.88 -1.96 6.68
CA ILE A 374 -18.67 -1.87 5.86
C ILE A 374 -17.54 -1.46 6.80
N THR A 375 -16.53 -2.30 6.97
CA THR A 375 -15.43 -2.10 7.90
C THR A 375 -14.08 -2.01 7.22
N TYR A 376 -13.26 -1.09 7.74
CA TYR A 376 -11.84 -1.01 7.44
C TYR A 376 -11.13 -0.19 8.53
N THR A 377 -9.85 -0.48 8.72
CA THR A 377 -8.99 0.29 9.62
C THR A 377 -7.68 0.57 8.89
N VAL A 378 -7.31 1.84 8.76
CA VAL A 378 -6.11 2.25 8.01
C VAL A 378 -5.33 3.29 8.79
N GLY A 379 -4.08 2.97 9.13
CA GLY A 379 -3.09 3.91 9.63
C GLY A 379 -2.40 4.58 8.45
N VAL A 380 -2.20 5.90 8.51
CA VAL A 380 -1.62 6.68 7.42
C VAL A 380 -0.60 7.67 7.95
N VAL A 381 0.59 7.66 7.37
CA VAL A 381 1.63 8.65 7.61
C VAL A 381 1.80 9.49 6.35
N VAL A 382 1.56 10.78 6.47
CA VAL A 382 1.87 11.75 5.41
C VAL A 382 3.17 12.46 5.78
N TYR A 383 4.06 12.64 4.80
CA TYR A 383 5.30 13.39 4.94
C TYR A 383 5.19 14.76 4.25
N LYS A 384 5.95 15.75 4.74
CA LYS A 384 5.89 17.13 4.24
C LYS A 384 6.27 17.25 2.75
N ASN A 385 7.08 16.34 2.22
CA ASN A 385 7.45 16.28 0.81
C ASN A 385 6.34 15.69 -0.09
N GLY A 386 5.14 15.43 0.45
CA GLY A 386 4.00 14.92 -0.31
C GLY A 386 3.92 13.40 -0.38
N ARG A 387 4.96 12.69 0.09
CA ARG A 387 4.97 11.24 0.20
C ARG A 387 4.00 10.75 1.26
N LEU A 388 3.54 9.52 1.13
CA LEU A 388 2.72 8.90 2.16
C LEU A 388 2.95 7.39 2.22
N THR A 389 2.70 6.84 3.40
CA THR A 389 2.58 5.41 3.61
C THR A 389 1.29 5.11 4.34
N ALA A 390 0.65 3.98 3.99
CA ALA A 390 -0.56 3.53 4.66
C ALA A 390 -0.52 2.03 4.88
N THR A 391 -1.03 1.58 6.02
CA THR A 391 -1.20 0.15 6.32
C THR A 391 -2.55 -0.08 6.97
N GLY A 392 -3.12 -1.25 6.76
CA GLY A 392 -4.44 -1.51 7.32
C GLY A 392 -5.09 -2.78 6.83
N SER A 393 -6.36 -2.91 7.19
CA SER A 393 -7.23 -3.98 6.72
C SER A 393 -8.56 -3.40 6.24
N ARG A 394 -9.21 -4.11 5.31
CA ARG A 394 -10.54 -3.78 4.80
C ARG A 394 -11.33 -5.04 4.52
N ASP A 395 -12.65 -4.93 4.61
CA ASP A 395 -13.56 -5.88 3.98
C ASP A 395 -13.22 -6.03 2.48
N GLN A 396 -13.62 -7.15 1.90
CA GLN A 396 -13.55 -7.37 0.43
C GLN A 396 -14.90 -7.10 -0.26
N ALA A 397 -15.83 -6.47 0.46
CA ALA A 397 -17.11 -5.98 -0.03
C ALA A 397 -17.49 -4.64 0.62
N PRO A 398 -18.16 -3.72 -0.10
CA PRO A 398 -18.45 -3.76 -1.53
C PRO A 398 -17.19 -3.41 -2.34
N SER A 399 -17.25 -2.51 -3.33
CA SER A 399 -16.02 -2.01 -3.96
C SER A 399 -15.37 -0.94 -3.08
N HIS A 400 -14.04 -0.97 -2.97
CA HIS A 400 -13.24 0.00 -2.21
C HIS A 400 -12.26 0.73 -3.13
N GLU A 401 -12.04 2.01 -2.88
CA GLU A 401 -11.06 2.81 -3.62
C GLU A 401 -10.37 3.80 -2.68
N MET A 402 -9.05 3.94 -2.86
CA MET A 402 -8.25 4.93 -2.13
C MET A 402 -7.41 5.72 -3.11
N TYR A 403 -7.34 7.03 -2.90
CA TYR A 403 -6.58 7.98 -3.72
C TYR A 403 -5.75 8.89 -2.83
N ALA A 404 -4.56 9.25 -3.31
CA ALA A 404 -3.80 10.39 -2.82
C ALA A 404 -4.07 11.59 -3.73
N TYR A 405 -4.10 12.79 -3.16
CA TYR A 405 -4.27 14.01 -3.95
C TYR A 405 -3.67 15.23 -3.25
N ILE A 406 -3.42 16.28 -4.03
CA ILE A 406 -3.08 17.60 -3.49
C ILE A 406 -4.33 18.47 -3.51
N PRO A 407 -4.81 18.95 -2.36
CA PRO A 407 -5.96 19.84 -2.29
C PRO A 407 -5.79 21.08 -3.17
N TYR A 408 -6.87 21.51 -3.83
CA TYR A 408 -6.88 22.67 -4.74
C TYR A 408 -5.97 22.52 -5.96
N SER A 409 -5.75 21.29 -6.42
CA SER A 409 -5.07 20.97 -7.66
C SER A 409 -5.76 19.79 -8.35
N ASP A 410 -5.38 19.54 -9.61
CA ASP A 410 -5.79 18.35 -10.35
C ASP A 410 -4.87 17.14 -10.10
N ALA A 411 -3.83 17.30 -9.29
CA ALA A 411 -2.87 16.25 -9.00
C ALA A 411 -3.48 15.20 -8.06
N MET A 412 -3.60 13.98 -8.58
CA MET A 412 -4.12 12.83 -7.86
C MET A 412 -3.50 11.54 -8.38
N VAL A 413 -3.42 10.54 -7.50
CA VAL A 413 -2.88 9.22 -7.81
C VAL A 413 -3.82 8.17 -7.19
N PRO A 414 -4.34 7.20 -7.97
CA PRO A 414 -5.01 6.04 -7.41
C PRO A 414 -4.00 5.21 -6.62
N LEU A 415 -4.37 4.80 -5.40
CA LEU A 415 -3.56 3.91 -4.59
C LEU A 415 -4.02 2.47 -4.77
N PHE A 416 -5.32 2.22 -4.65
CA PHE A 416 -5.88 0.93 -5.03
C PHE A 416 -7.36 1.05 -5.41
N LYS A 417 -7.81 0.11 -6.23
CA LYS A 417 -9.21 -0.10 -6.62
C LYS A 417 -9.57 -1.57 -6.43
N ALA A 418 -10.29 -1.88 -5.36
CA ALA A 418 -10.74 -3.23 -5.07
C ALA A 418 -12.18 -3.45 -5.55
N ASN A 419 -12.37 -4.48 -6.37
CA ASN A 419 -13.69 -4.91 -6.82
C ASN A 419 -14.47 -5.59 -5.68
N ASN A 420 -15.80 -5.57 -5.77
CA ASN A 420 -16.67 -6.26 -4.83
C ASN A 420 -16.55 -7.79 -5.04
N LYS A 421 -16.03 -8.54 -4.05
CA LYS A 421 -15.94 -10.01 -4.14
C LYS A 421 -17.26 -10.73 -3.83
N GLY A 422 -18.24 -10.01 -3.28
CA GLY A 422 -19.51 -10.57 -2.81
C GLY A 422 -19.79 -10.12 -1.39
N PHE A 423 -21.03 -9.77 -1.07
CA PHE A 423 -21.36 -9.14 0.22
C PHE A 423 -21.22 -10.08 1.43
N GLU A 424 -21.04 -11.37 1.22
CA GLU A 424 -20.58 -12.30 2.24
C GLU A 424 -19.22 -11.88 2.85
N TYR A 425 -18.40 -11.13 2.10
CA TYR A 425 -17.14 -10.55 2.58
C TYR A 425 -17.29 -9.24 3.38
N LEU A 426 -18.51 -8.88 3.80
CA LEU A 426 -18.75 -7.75 4.73
C LEU A 426 -18.51 -8.12 6.20
N ALA A 427 -18.35 -9.41 6.52
CA ALA A 427 -18.20 -9.84 7.90
C ALA A 427 -17.52 -11.22 8.01
N PRO A 428 -16.99 -11.55 9.19
CA PRO A 428 -16.53 -12.89 9.51
C PRO A 428 -17.60 -13.95 9.24
N PRO A 429 -17.20 -15.18 8.83
CA PRO A 429 -15.82 -15.67 8.83
C PRO A 429 -15.05 -15.43 7.52
N MET A 430 -15.62 -14.70 6.56
CA MET A 430 -14.91 -14.41 5.31
C MET A 430 -13.67 -13.53 5.57
N PRO A 431 -12.53 -13.81 4.91
CA PRO A 431 -11.29 -13.08 5.18
C PRO A 431 -11.37 -11.63 4.70
N ASN A 432 -10.82 -10.72 5.50
CA ASN A 432 -10.50 -9.36 5.07
C ASN A 432 -9.29 -9.35 4.12
N ALA A 433 -8.96 -8.20 3.54
CA ALA A 433 -7.68 -7.96 2.87
C ALA A 433 -6.79 -7.06 3.73
N ARG A 434 -5.47 -7.29 3.74
CA ARG A 434 -4.50 -6.33 4.30
C ARG A 434 -3.88 -5.50 3.20
N ILE A 435 -3.60 -4.24 3.49
CA ILE A 435 -2.98 -3.29 2.57
C ILE A 435 -1.72 -2.70 3.18
N ASN A 436 -0.70 -2.52 2.34
CA ASN A 436 0.45 -1.69 2.58
C ASN A 436 0.70 -0.83 1.34
N VAL A 437 0.68 0.48 1.50
CA VAL A 437 0.75 1.43 0.39
C VAL A 437 1.93 2.37 0.63
N SER A 438 2.65 2.69 -0.44
CA SER A 438 3.70 3.71 -0.46
C SER A 438 3.64 4.56 -1.75
N ILE A 439 4.01 5.83 -1.63
CA ILE A 439 4.23 6.78 -2.73
C ILE A 439 5.58 7.45 -2.51
#